data_AF-A0AAE9Z9E2-F1
#
_entry.id   AF-A0AAE9Z9E2-F1
#
_cell.length_a   1.000
_cell.length_b   1.000
_cell.length_c   1.000
_cell.angle_alpha   90.00
_cell.angle_beta   90.00
_cell.angle_gamma   90.00
#
_symmetry.space_group_name_H-M   'P 1'
#
loop_
_entity.id
_entity.type
_entity.pdbx_description
1 polymer ?
#
loop_
_entity_poly.entity_id
_entity_poly.type
_entity_poly.pdbx_seq_one_letter_code
_entity_poly.pdbx_strand_id
1 'polypeptide(L)'
;MNNHGFVKKVGLGVLFGAFSVNASAVFMTIDVGGGFNSFVEDPHGVSSTEYLQLVNPGAAHVEGVSPDVVVDTNQTTGVHDGLRWGGNGAYSSLVYETFDQEITALDTNYAISAITHNNFSISAAFSWLDKATIAGTLGFSSSHSGGLAAGIGSSNVIDDFTTDVTSEFHIDFKETYNQDDVSKCTAVSENSDGSGGDHVFASACDDYFDLAVDNQGSLPDTLPFSIPFYIDGKYYALEVFFAEDIDGMHRIDNDRVWTQEQQLSQFYTIVNLTEVEAPEPISLALMGVGLLGLGFNRRRLQLKK
;
A
#
# COMPACT_ATOMS: atom_id res chain seq x y z
N MET A 1 -81.98 8.73 -20.30
CA MET A 1 -80.70 8.31 -20.90
C MET A 1 -79.71 9.45 -20.70
N ASN A 2 -78.61 9.11 -20.02
CA ASN A 2 -77.34 9.83 -19.81
C ASN A 2 -77.37 11.14 -19.00
N ASN A 3 -77.16 10.97 -17.69
CA ASN A 3 -76.74 12.01 -16.76
C ASN A 3 -75.27 12.40 -17.02
N HIS A 4 -75.03 13.67 -17.34
CA HIS A 4 -73.76 14.33 -17.11
C HIS A 4 -73.78 15.00 -15.74
N GLY A 5 -72.83 14.63 -14.87
CA GLY A 5 -72.69 15.23 -13.54
C GLY A 5 -71.43 14.77 -12.82
N PHE A 6 -70.38 15.59 -12.93
CA PHE A 6 -69.52 16.07 -11.84
C PHE A 6 -69.00 15.06 -10.78
N VAL A 7 -67.67 14.93 -10.67
CA VAL A 7 -66.84 15.23 -9.47
C VAL A 7 -65.51 14.46 -9.53
N LYS A 8 -64.43 15.24 -9.61
CA LYS A 8 -63.07 15.05 -9.05
C LYS A 8 -62.63 13.62 -8.72
N LYS A 9 -61.53 13.18 -9.34
CA LYS A 9 -60.42 12.53 -8.63
C LYS A 9 -59.09 12.86 -9.32
N VAL A 10 -58.28 13.59 -8.57
CA VAL A 10 -56.88 13.92 -8.80
C VAL A 10 -56.09 12.62 -8.89
N GLY A 11 -55.22 12.53 -9.89
CA GLY A 11 -54.31 11.41 -10.08
C GLY A 11 -53.17 11.80 -11.01
N LEU A 12 -52.59 12.99 -10.80
CA LEU A 12 -51.31 13.34 -11.41
C LEU A 12 -50.25 12.56 -10.63
N GLY A 13 -49.99 11.34 -11.06
CA GLY A 13 -48.90 10.51 -10.56
C GLY A 13 -47.58 11.14 -10.97
N VAL A 14 -47.06 12.02 -10.11
CA VAL A 14 -45.67 12.46 -10.19
C VAL A 14 -44.82 11.29 -9.70
N LEU A 15 -44.41 10.43 -10.62
CA LEU A 15 -43.26 9.54 -10.45
C LEU A 15 -42.00 10.43 -10.45
N PHE A 16 -41.72 11.07 -9.31
CA PHE A 16 -40.33 11.38 -8.97
C PHE A 16 -39.68 10.05 -8.64
N GLY A 17 -39.17 9.38 -9.68
CA GLY A 17 -38.11 8.41 -9.49
C GLY A 17 -36.95 9.17 -8.87
N ALA A 18 -36.79 9.04 -7.56
CA ALA A 18 -35.56 9.40 -6.89
C ALA A 18 -34.49 8.43 -7.42
N PHE A 19 -33.87 8.79 -8.53
CA PHE A 19 -32.50 8.40 -8.77
C PHE A 19 -31.70 9.14 -7.69
N SER A 20 -31.55 8.51 -6.52
CA SER A 20 -30.44 8.83 -5.65
C SER A 20 -29.19 8.43 -6.44
N VAL A 21 -28.66 9.39 -7.19
CA VAL A 21 -27.23 9.48 -7.43
C VAL A 21 -26.62 9.58 -6.03
N ASN A 22 -26.30 8.44 -5.43
CA ASN A 22 -25.33 8.42 -4.35
C ASN A 22 -24.01 8.79 -5.05
N ALA A 23 -23.74 10.08 -5.14
CA ALA A 23 -22.37 10.53 -5.29
C ALA A 23 -21.65 9.97 -4.07
N SER A 24 -20.86 8.90 -4.25
CA SER A 24 -19.96 8.44 -3.20
C SER A 24 -19.06 9.64 -2.90
N ALA A 25 -19.16 10.21 -1.71
CA ALA A 25 -18.27 11.28 -1.32
C ALA A 25 -16.87 10.68 -1.20
N VAL A 26 -15.90 11.25 -1.92
CA VAL A 26 -14.48 10.87 -1.82
C VAL A 26 -13.97 11.28 -0.45
N PHE A 27 -13.60 10.33 0.40
CA PHE A 27 -13.06 10.58 1.73
C PHE A 27 -11.71 11.28 1.65
N MET A 28 -10.83 10.76 0.79
CA MET A 28 -9.51 11.30 0.51
C MET A 28 -9.02 10.84 -0.87
N THR A 29 -8.09 11.60 -1.43
CA THR A 29 -7.30 11.22 -2.59
C THR A 29 -5.89 10.86 -2.12
N ILE A 30 -5.34 9.81 -2.70
CA ILE A 30 -3.99 9.32 -2.45
C ILE A 30 -3.24 9.42 -3.77
N ASP A 31 -2.23 10.28 -3.80
CA ASP A 31 -1.34 10.45 -4.95
C ASP A 31 -0.06 9.66 -4.68
N VAL A 32 0.38 8.83 -5.62
CA VAL A 32 1.57 7.99 -5.45
C VAL A 32 2.67 8.36 -6.42
N GLY A 33 3.79 8.80 -5.85
CA GLY A 33 5.02 9.05 -6.58
C GLY A 33 6.09 8.02 -6.22
N GLY A 34 7.07 7.84 -7.10
CA GLY A 34 8.22 7.00 -6.82
C GLY A 34 8.67 6.16 -8.00
N GLY A 35 9.67 5.31 -7.74
CA GLY A 35 10.29 4.45 -8.72
C GLY A 35 11.75 4.15 -8.39
N PHE A 36 12.43 3.49 -9.32
CA PHE A 36 13.81 3.09 -9.19
C PHE A 36 14.73 4.31 -9.20
N ASN A 37 15.54 4.46 -8.17
CA ASN A 37 16.46 5.59 -8.03
C ASN A 37 17.94 5.18 -8.01
N SER A 38 18.21 3.89 -7.85
CA SER A 38 19.56 3.34 -7.89
C SER A 38 19.56 1.84 -8.16
N PHE A 39 20.66 1.37 -8.73
CA PHE A 39 20.96 -0.04 -8.84
C PHE A 39 22.46 -0.28 -8.70
N VAL A 40 22.82 -1.51 -8.38
CA VAL A 40 24.18 -2.01 -8.35
C VAL A 40 24.21 -3.28 -9.16
N GLU A 41 25.09 -3.35 -10.15
CA GLU A 41 25.41 -4.60 -10.84
C GLU A 41 26.50 -5.35 -10.10
N ASP A 42 26.48 -6.67 -10.23
CA ASP A 42 27.59 -7.48 -9.79
C ASP A 42 28.84 -7.21 -10.67
N PRO A 43 30.06 -7.44 -10.14
CA PRO A 43 31.28 -7.11 -10.87
C PRO A 43 31.63 -8.12 -11.97
N HIS A 44 30.77 -9.10 -12.28
CA HIS A 44 31.08 -10.18 -13.23
C HIS A 44 30.29 -10.04 -14.51
N GLY A 45 30.99 -9.89 -15.64
CA GLY A 45 30.35 -9.86 -16.96
C GLY A 45 30.36 -8.48 -17.58
N VAL A 46 29.48 -8.30 -18.56
CA VAL A 46 29.31 -7.03 -19.27
C VAL A 46 28.08 -6.31 -18.70
N SER A 47 28.29 -5.08 -18.21
CA SER A 47 27.20 -4.20 -17.77
C SER A 47 26.11 -4.09 -18.82
N SER A 48 24.87 -4.24 -18.40
CA SER A 48 23.72 -4.34 -19.28
C SER A 48 22.44 -3.71 -18.73
N THR A 49 22.48 -3.28 -17.47
CA THR A 49 21.31 -2.71 -16.81
C THR A 49 20.96 -1.36 -17.41
N GLU A 50 19.70 -1.23 -17.79
CA GLU A 50 19.13 -0.02 -18.36
C GLU A 50 17.87 0.36 -17.61
N TYR A 51 17.70 1.66 -17.37
CA TYR A 51 16.44 2.20 -16.87
C TYR A 51 15.33 2.10 -17.93
N LEU A 52 14.12 1.90 -17.44
CA LEU A 52 12.90 1.78 -18.24
C LEU A 52 11.92 2.91 -17.92
N GLN A 53 11.07 3.19 -18.91
CA GLN A 53 9.91 4.03 -18.77
C GLN A 53 8.67 3.32 -19.34
N LEU A 54 7.50 3.52 -18.72
CA LEU A 54 6.22 3.03 -19.22
C LEU A 54 5.87 3.73 -20.54
N VAL A 55 5.41 2.96 -21.52
CA VAL A 55 5.02 3.49 -22.84
C VAL A 55 3.75 4.35 -22.75
N ASN A 56 2.82 3.97 -21.87
CA ASN A 56 1.57 4.67 -21.63
C ASN A 56 1.32 4.76 -20.12
N PRO A 57 2.01 5.68 -19.43
CA PRO A 57 1.74 5.91 -18.01
C PRO A 57 0.26 6.28 -17.83
N GLY A 58 -0.46 5.53 -16.99
CA GLY A 58 -1.90 5.67 -16.77
C GLY A 58 -2.80 4.81 -17.66
N ALA A 59 -2.26 3.92 -18.51
CA ALA A 59 -3.04 2.81 -19.04
C ALA A 59 -3.53 1.93 -17.86
N ALA A 60 -4.73 1.35 -18.00
CA ALA A 60 -5.26 0.48 -16.95
C ALA A 60 -4.32 -0.71 -16.74
N HIS A 61 -3.85 -0.86 -15.51
CA HIS A 61 -3.05 -1.99 -15.09
C HIS A 61 -3.80 -3.31 -15.35
N VAL A 62 -3.06 -4.35 -15.74
CA VAL A 62 -3.59 -5.68 -15.99
C VAL A 62 -2.79 -6.69 -15.16
N GLU A 63 -3.47 -7.31 -14.19
CA GLU A 63 -2.87 -8.33 -13.32
C GLU A 63 -2.32 -9.52 -14.12
N GLY A 64 -1.13 -9.98 -13.74
CA GLY A 64 -0.45 -11.11 -14.37
C GLY A 64 0.13 -10.81 -15.76
N VAL A 65 0.19 -9.54 -16.16
CA VAL A 65 0.77 -9.12 -17.44
C VAL A 65 1.86 -8.08 -17.18
N SER A 66 3.05 -8.30 -17.76
CA SER A 66 4.11 -7.29 -17.72
C SER A 66 3.66 -6.05 -18.50
N PRO A 67 3.80 -4.84 -17.93
CA PRO A 67 3.46 -3.61 -18.64
C PRO A 67 4.38 -3.36 -19.84
N ASP A 68 3.88 -2.58 -20.80
CA ASP A 68 4.66 -2.14 -21.94
C ASP A 68 5.68 -1.07 -21.52
N VAL A 69 6.95 -1.36 -21.76
CA VAL A 69 8.09 -0.53 -21.37
C VAL A 69 9.00 -0.22 -22.56
N VAL A 70 9.66 0.93 -22.49
CA VAL A 70 10.75 1.34 -23.38
C VAL A 70 11.98 1.67 -22.57
N VAL A 71 13.14 1.62 -23.21
CA VAL A 71 14.38 2.14 -22.60
C VAL A 71 14.19 3.63 -22.34
N ASP A 72 14.42 4.03 -21.10
CA ASP A 72 14.43 5.45 -20.76
C ASP A 72 15.61 6.11 -21.48
N THR A 73 15.29 7.10 -22.33
CA THR A 73 16.29 7.86 -23.09
C THR A 73 17.07 8.85 -22.21
N ASN A 74 16.52 9.20 -21.05
CA ASN A 74 17.04 10.16 -20.11
C ASN A 74 17.69 9.46 -18.90
N GLN A 75 18.49 8.41 -19.14
CA GLN A 75 19.24 7.58 -18.16
C GLN A 75 20.16 8.34 -17.16
N THR A 76 19.97 9.65 -17.03
CA THR A 76 20.54 10.53 -16.02
C THR A 76 19.85 10.34 -14.65
N THR A 77 20.34 11.05 -13.64
CA THR A 77 19.83 10.99 -12.26
C THR A 77 18.33 11.29 -12.17
N GLY A 78 17.57 10.43 -11.49
CA GLY A 78 16.14 10.61 -11.30
C GLY A 78 15.48 9.36 -10.74
N VAL A 79 14.17 9.33 -10.88
CA VAL A 79 13.31 8.19 -10.55
C VAL A 79 12.80 7.62 -11.86
N HIS A 80 12.87 6.31 -12.03
CA HIS A 80 12.54 5.60 -13.26
C HIS A 80 11.47 4.54 -12.99
N ASP A 81 10.66 4.21 -14.00
CA ASP A 81 9.56 3.25 -13.85
C ASP A 81 10.08 1.81 -13.75
N GLY A 82 11.30 1.53 -14.20
CA GLY A 82 11.81 0.17 -14.16
C GLY A 82 13.30 0.03 -14.45
N LEU A 83 13.74 -1.22 -14.39
CA LEU A 83 15.07 -1.69 -14.74
C LEU A 83 14.93 -2.91 -15.65
N ARG A 84 15.80 -3.04 -16.64
CA ARG A 84 16.06 -4.31 -17.32
C ARG A 84 17.53 -4.63 -17.30
N TRP A 85 17.90 -5.90 -17.20
CA TRP A 85 19.27 -6.37 -17.32
C TRP A 85 19.32 -7.64 -18.16
N GLY A 86 20.46 -7.90 -18.81
CA GLY A 86 20.64 -8.96 -19.79
C GLY A 86 20.71 -8.46 -21.23
N GLY A 87 20.40 -9.34 -22.18
CA GLY A 87 20.58 -9.08 -23.61
C GLY A 87 19.27 -8.98 -24.39
N ASN A 88 19.34 -8.51 -25.65
CA ASN A 88 18.20 -8.32 -26.57
C ASN A 88 17.36 -9.60 -26.89
N GLY A 89 17.70 -10.77 -26.33
CA GLY A 89 16.94 -12.01 -26.49
C GLY A 89 16.58 -12.74 -25.20
N ALA A 90 17.23 -12.42 -24.08
CA ALA A 90 16.96 -12.96 -22.75
C ALA A 90 17.34 -11.89 -21.73
N TYR A 91 16.33 -11.36 -21.04
CA TYR A 91 16.47 -10.30 -20.05
C TYR A 91 15.50 -10.55 -18.90
N SER A 92 15.91 -10.11 -17.72
CA SER A 92 15.02 -9.90 -16.59
C SER A 92 14.65 -8.43 -16.50
N SER A 93 13.52 -8.14 -15.86
CA SER A 93 13.11 -6.76 -15.64
C SER A 93 12.29 -6.57 -14.38
N LEU A 94 12.47 -5.40 -13.79
CA LEU A 94 11.65 -4.87 -12.71
C LEU A 94 10.87 -3.67 -13.24
N VAL A 95 9.58 -3.62 -12.95
CA VAL A 95 8.74 -2.46 -13.28
C VAL A 95 7.92 -2.08 -12.05
N TYR A 96 7.89 -0.79 -11.75
CA TYR A 96 7.10 -0.17 -10.70
C TYR A 96 6.04 0.71 -11.35
N GLU A 97 4.78 0.40 -11.05
CA GLU A 97 3.61 1.16 -11.51
C GLU A 97 2.97 1.85 -10.30
N THR A 98 2.52 3.09 -10.46
CA THR A 98 1.77 3.83 -9.44
C THR A 98 0.35 4.09 -9.90
N PHE A 99 -0.58 4.09 -8.94
CA PHE A 99 -2.00 4.32 -9.17
C PHE A 99 -2.50 5.35 -8.17
N ASP A 100 -2.86 6.54 -8.65
CA ASP A 100 -3.55 7.51 -7.81
C ASP A 100 -4.97 7.01 -7.53
N GLN A 101 -5.42 7.11 -6.27
CA GLN A 101 -6.69 6.54 -5.83
C GLN A 101 -7.59 7.57 -5.15
N GLU A 102 -8.87 7.55 -5.51
CA GLU A 102 -9.93 8.24 -4.77
C GLU A 102 -10.64 7.24 -3.86
N ILE A 103 -10.44 7.39 -2.55
CA ILE A 103 -11.07 6.53 -1.55
C ILE A 103 -12.54 6.93 -1.43
N THR A 104 -13.41 6.12 -2.03
CA THR A 104 -14.85 6.38 -2.15
C THR A 104 -15.70 5.52 -1.24
N ALA A 105 -15.13 4.47 -0.67
CA ALA A 105 -15.77 3.56 0.26
C ALA A 105 -14.80 3.17 1.40
N LEU A 106 -15.35 3.04 2.60
CA LEU A 106 -14.62 2.49 3.74
C LEU A 106 -14.49 0.98 3.60
N ASP A 107 -13.51 0.40 4.30
CA ASP A 107 -13.26 -1.04 4.38
C ASP A 107 -13.12 -1.70 3.00
N THR A 108 -12.67 -0.93 2.01
CA THR A 108 -12.45 -1.34 0.63
C THR A 108 -10.97 -1.22 0.31
N ASN A 109 -10.42 -2.26 -0.32
CA ASN A 109 -9.03 -2.29 -0.74
C ASN A 109 -8.86 -1.48 -2.03
N TYR A 110 -7.82 -0.66 -2.07
CA TYR A 110 -7.41 0.08 -3.27
C TYR A 110 -5.93 -0.18 -3.52
N ALA A 111 -5.59 -0.71 -4.69
CA ALA A 111 -4.19 -0.83 -5.12
C ALA A 111 -3.64 0.55 -5.49
N ILE A 112 -2.53 0.93 -4.89
CA ILE A 112 -1.88 2.23 -5.10
C ILE A 112 -0.53 2.10 -5.83
N SER A 113 0.04 0.90 -5.86
CA SER A 113 1.17 0.57 -6.72
C SER A 113 1.29 -0.92 -6.98
N ALA A 114 2.04 -1.28 -8.02
CA ALA A 114 2.41 -2.65 -8.34
C ALA A 114 3.90 -2.74 -8.67
N ILE A 115 4.55 -3.80 -8.20
CA ILE A 115 5.87 -4.20 -8.68
C ILE A 115 5.69 -5.46 -9.50
N THR A 116 6.21 -5.43 -10.70
CA THR A 116 6.26 -6.57 -11.61
C THR A 116 7.70 -6.99 -11.78
N HIS A 117 8.02 -8.21 -11.34
CA HIS A 117 9.31 -8.85 -11.59
C HIS A 117 9.15 -9.91 -12.68
N ASN A 118 9.77 -9.66 -13.82
CA ASN A 118 9.92 -10.63 -14.88
C ASN A 118 11.25 -11.35 -14.69
N ASN A 119 11.26 -12.42 -13.90
CA ASN A 119 12.48 -13.11 -13.50
C ASN A 119 12.83 -14.19 -14.53
N PHE A 120 13.66 -13.87 -15.52
CA PHE A 120 14.10 -14.84 -16.52
C PHE A 120 15.61 -15.00 -16.51
N SER A 121 16.07 -16.25 -16.57
CA SER A 121 17.49 -16.56 -16.72
C SER A 121 18.14 -15.78 -17.88
N ILE A 122 19.16 -14.99 -17.55
CA ILE A 122 19.98 -14.28 -18.51
C ILE A 122 21.31 -15.00 -18.76
N SER A 123 21.95 -14.67 -19.88
CA SER A 123 23.26 -15.25 -20.24
C SER A 123 24.34 -14.83 -19.23
N ALA A 124 25.16 -15.79 -18.79
CA ALA A 124 26.31 -15.57 -17.91
C ALA A 124 27.42 -14.64 -18.48
N ALA A 125 27.24 -14.10 -19.68
CA ALA A 125 28.11 -13.07 -20.25
C ALA A 125 27.79 -11.65 -19.74
N PHE A 126 26.58 -11.43 -19.21
CA PHE A 126 26.15 -10.14 -18.68
C PHE A 126 26.34 -10.09 -17.17
N SER A 127 26.56 -8.88 -16.66
CA SER A 127 26.44 -8.61 -15.24
C SER A 127 24.99 -8.79 -14.79
N TRP A 128 24.85 -9.40 -13.62
CA TRP A 128 23.58 -9.55 -12.94
C TRP A 128 23.27 -8.24 -12.20
N LEU A 129 21.98 -7.93 -12.07
CA LEU A 129 21.55 -6.91 -11.13
C LEU A 129 21.86 -7.45 -9.73
N ASP A 130 22.72 -6.82 -8.93
CA ASP A 130 22.98 -7.28 -7.54
C ASP A 130 21.91 -6.73 -6.60
N LYS A 131 21.56 -5.45 -6.77
CA LYS A 131 20.58 -4.72 -5.96
C LYS A 131 19.92 -3.62 -6.76
N ALA A 132 18.68 -3.30 -6.39
CA ALA A 132 18.02 -2.07 -6.81
C ALA A 132 17.22 -1.48 -5.64
N THR A 133 17.06 -0.16 -5.63
CA THR A 133 16.23 0.51 -4.62
C THR A 133 15.13 1.31 -5.31
N ILE A 134 13.93 1.18 -4.77
CA ILE A 134 12.76 2.00 -5.11
C ILE A 134 12.56 2.97 -3.95
N ALA A 135 12.44 4.25 -4.27
CA ALA A 135 11.98 5.26 -3.33
C ALA A 135 10.63 5.79 -3.80
N GLY A 136 9.70 5.96 -2.88
CA GLY A 136 8.42 6.55 -3.22
C GLY A 136 7.80 7.36 -2.10
N THR A 137 6.73 8.06 -2.46
CA THR A 137 6.02 9.02 -1.63
C THR A 137 4.52 8.79 -1.78
N LEU A 138 3.81 8.75 -0.67
CA LEU A 138 2.34 8.77 -0.62
C LEU A 138 1.89 10.17 -0.23
N GLY A 139 1.22 10.88 -1.13
CA GLY A 139 0.57 12.16 -0.87
C GLY A 139 -0.89 11.95 -0.49
N PHE A 140 -1.39 12.69 0.50
CA PHE A 140 -2.79 12.61 0.92
C PHE A 140 -3.47 13.97 0.84
N SER A 141 -4.65 14.02 0.21
CA SER A 141 -5.47 15.23 0.14
C SER A 141 -6.96 14.94 0.34
N SER A 142 -7.73 15.96 0.74
CA SER A 142 -9.19 15.85 0.86
C SER A 142 -9.87 17.21 0.73
N SER A 143 -11.11 17.21 0.24
CA SER A 143 -11.99 18.40 0.29
C SER A 143 -12.70 18.58 1.63
N HIS A 144 -12.58 17.59 2.51
CA HIS A 144 -13.13 17.58 3.86
C HIS A 144 -12.17 18.27 4.85
N SER A 145 -12.70 18.68 6.00
CA SER A 145 -11.89 19.27 7.06
C SER A 145 -11.11 18.19 7.81
N GLY A 146 -9.81 18.39 8.07
CA GLY A 146 -9.03 17.38 8.76
C GLY A 146 -7.58 17.26 8.31
N GLY A 147 -7.00 16.10 8.59
CA GLY A 147 -5.65 15.73 8.15
C GLY A 147 -5.08 14.56 8.95
N LEU A 148 -3.75 14.44 8.89
CA LEU A 148 -2.98 13.48 9.68
C LEU A 148 -3.15 13.78 11.16
N ALA A 149 -3.55 12.78 11.93
CA ALA A 149 -3.73 12.90 13.38
C ALA A 149 -2.46 12.49 14.14
N ALA A 150 -2.28 12.99 15.36
CA ALA A 150 -1.17 12.62 16.23
C ALA A 150 -1.14 11.14 16.65
N GLY A 151 -2.20 10.39 16.34
CA GLY A 151 -2.37 8.98 16.68
C GLY A 151 -3.77 8.47 16.37
N ILE A 152 -3.93 7.14 16.32
CA ILE A 152 -5.22 6.49 16.07
C ILE A 152 -6.23 6.90 17.15
N GLY A 153 -7.39 7.41 16.71
CA GLY A 153 -8.44 7.92 17.62
C GLY A 153 -8.15 9.30 18.24
N SER A 154 -7.13 10.02 17.74
CA SER A 154 -6.82 11.39 18.18
C SER A 154 -7.52 12.43 17.29
N SER A 155 -8.06 13.49 17.90
CA SER A 155 -8.60 14.65 17.17
C SER A 155 -7.56 15.75 16.98
N ASN A 156 -6.33 15.55 17.45
CA ASN A 156 -5.23 16.49 17.30
C ASN A 156 -4.59 16.29 15.92
N VAL A 157 -4.91 17.16 14.97
CA VAL A 157 -4.33 17.18 13.62
C VAL A 157 -2.92 17.78 13.69
N ILE A 158 -1.93 17.02 13.21
CA ILE A 158 -0.52 17.42 13.19
C ILE A 158 -0.08 17.97 11.85
N ASP A 159 -0.74 17.53 10.77
CA ASP A 159 -0.57 18.01 9.41
C ASP A 159 -1.96 18.01 8.77
N ASP A 160 -2.41 19.17 8.30
CA ASP A 160 -3.74 19.30 7.72
C ASP A 160 -3.69 19.05 6.21
N PHE A 161 -4.83 18.75 5.57
CA PHE A 161 -4.88 18.59 4.11
C PHE A 161 -4.62 19.90 3.32
N THR A 162 -4.14 20.97 3.96
CA THR A 162 -3.74 22.22 3.29
C THR A 162 -2.24 22.25 2.97
N THR A 163 -1.45 21.35 3.57
CA THR A 163 -0.10 20.99 3.17
C THR A 163 -0.06 19.56 2.63
N ASP A 164 0.86 19.27 1.71
CA ASP A 164 1.01 17.93 1.13
C ASP A 164 1.43 16.95 2.23
N VAL A 165 0.47 16.25 2.84
CA VAL A 165 0.74 15.21 3.83
C VAL A 165 1.45 14.08 3.09
N THR A 166 2.69 13.77 3.47
CA THR A 166 3.54 12.80 2.75
C THR A 166 4.08 11.68 3.65
N SER A 167 4.16 10.47 3.11
CA SER A 167 4.87 9.32 3.70
C SER A 167 5.89 8.77 2.71
N GLU A 168 7.11 8.48 3.15
CA GLU A 168 8.17 7.89 2.32
C GLU A 168 8.24 6.37 2.53
N PHE A 169 8.59 5.62 1.50
CA PHE A 169 8.85 4.18 1.60
C PHE A 169 10.05 3.76 0.74
N HIS A 170 10.67 2.64 1.14
CA HIS A 170 11.87 2.09 0.51
C HIS A 170 11.70 0.60 0.25
N ILE A 171 11.95 0.18 -0.99
CA ILE A 171 11.93 -1.24 -1.35
C ILE A 171 13.29 -1.60 -1.92
N ASP A 172 13.95 -2.57 -1.30
CA ASP A 172 15.26 -3.05 -1.70
C ASP A 172 15.10 -4.40 -2.39
N PHE A 173 15.49 -4.47 -3.66
CA PHE A 173 15.57 -5.71 -4.41
C PHE A 173 16.95 -6.36 -4.23
N LYS A 174 16.95 -7.69 -4.14
CA LYS A 174 18.15 -8.52 -4.17
C LYS A 174 18.00 -9.67 -5.17
N GLU A 175 18.89 -9.72 -6.14
CA GLU A 175 19.10 -10.90 -6.95
C GLU A 175 19.99 -11.90 -6.20
N THR A 176 19.60 -13.18 -6.20
CA THR A 176 20.36 -14.27 -5.58
C THR A 176 21.15 -15.12 -6.57
N TYR A 177 21.25 -14.64 -7.82
CA TYR A 177 21.81 -15.28 -9.01
C TYR A 177 21.00 -16.50 -9.45
N ASN A 178 20.56 -16.51 -10.70
CA ASN A 178 19.76 -17.58 -11.30
C ASN A 178 20.62 -18.83 -11.50
N GLN A 179 20.94 -19.52 -10.41
CA GLN A 179 21.59 -20.81 -10.46
C GLN A 179 20.52 -21.88 -10.55
N ASP A 180 20.52 -22.63 -11.66
CA ASP A 180 19.64 -23.78 -11.89
C ASP A 180 19.88 -24.97 -10.93
N ASP A 181 20.63 -24.75 -9.84
CA ASP A 181 21.03 -25.74 -8.85
C ASP A 181 20.88 -25.18 -7.44
N VAL A 182 19.78 -25.57 -6.78
CA VAL A 182 19.43 -25.19 -5.41
C VAL A 182 20.56 -25.45 -4.40
N SER A 183 21.44 -26.43 -4.66
CA SER A 183 22.54 -26.75 -3.75
C SER A 183 23.62 -25.65 -3.66
N LYS A 184 23.58 -24.68 -4.59
CA LYS A 184 24.50 -23.55 -4.64
C LYS A 184 23.88 -22.25 -4.14
N CYS A 185 22.59 -22.26 -3.79
CA CYS A 185 21.94 -21.12 -3.21
C CYS A 185 22.48 -20.88 -1.80
N THR A 186 22.73 -19.62 -1.48
CA THR A 186 23.13 -19.25 -0.12
C THR A 186 21.89 -19.26 0.75
N ALA A 187 21.98 -19.82 1.94
CA ALA A 187 20.89 -19.76 2.91
C ALA A 187 20.62 -18.29 3.27
N VAL A 188 19.37 -17.89 3.07
CA VAL A 188 18.87 -16.55 3.37
C VAL A 188 17.57 -16.72 4.16
N SER A 189 17.39 -15.89 5.18
CA SER A 189 16.22 -15.92 6.04
C SER A 189 14.93 -15.60 5.28
N GLU A 190 13.82 -16.26 5.63
CA GLU A 190 12.50 -16.00 5.05
C GLU A 190 12.08 -14.54 5.25
N ASN A 191 12.43 -13.95 6.41
CA ASN A 191 12.16 -12.56 6.77
C ASN A 191 13.42 -11.69 6.71
N SER A 192 13.24 -10.39 6.51
CA SER A 192 14.32 -9.40 6.40
C SER A 192 15.08 -9.20 7.73
N ASP A 193 14.38 -9.37 8.86
CA ASP A 193 14.94 -9.26 10.22
C ASP A 193 15.78 -10.48 10.68
N GLY A 194 15.87 -11.52 9.85
CA GLY A 194 16.57 -12.76 10.16
C GLY A 194 15.72 -13.81 10.91
N SER A 195 14.42 -13.58 11.09
CA SER A 195 13.47 -14.53 11.66
C SER A 195 12.79 -15.41 10.58
N GLY A 196 12.01 -16.41 11.00
CA GLY A 196 11.26 -17.27 10.06
C GLY A 196 12.03 -18.50 9.56
N GLY A 197 13.35 -18.58 9.80
CA GLY A 197 14.18 -19.69 9.33
C GLY A 197 14.69 -19.48 7.90
N ASP A 198 15.48 -20.41 7.38
CA ASP A 198 16.04 -20.28 6.03
C ASP A 198 14.97 -20.55 4.97
N HIS A 199 14.94 -19.71 3.93
CA HIS A 199 14.09 -19.88 2.77
C HIS A 199 14.36 -21.21 2.07
N VAL A 200 13.29 -21.86 1.64
CA VAL A 200 13.35 -23.16 0.96
C VAL A 200 13.16 -22.97 -0.53
N PHE A 201 14.27 -22.83 -1.24
CA PHE A 201 14.34 -22.80 -2.69
C PHE A 201 13.72 -24.05 -3.33
N ALA A 202 12.83 -23.86 -4.30
CA ALA A 202 12.13 -24.97 -4.96
C ALA A 202 12.90 -25.50 -6.19
N SER A 203 13.33 -24.61 -7.08
CA SER A 203 13.88 -24.97 -8.40
C SER A 203 15.22 -24.32 -8.71
N ALA A 204 15.46 -23.12 -8.19
CA ALA A 204 16.67 -22.34 -8.38
C ALA A 204 16.78 -21.33 -7.22
N CYS A 205 17.77 -20.44 -7.25
CA CYS A 205 17.87 -19.40 -6.22
C CYS A 205 16.86 -18.31 -6.52
N ASP A 206 15.81 -18.24 -5.70
CA ASP A 206 14.73 -17.27 -5.87
C ASP A 206 15.20 -15.89 -5.41
N ASP A 207 14.81 -14.85 -6.15
CA ASP A 207 15.13 -13.46 -5.80
C ASP A 207 14.13 -12.93 -4.78
N TYR A 208 14.47 -11.82 -4.13
CA TYR A 208 13.58 -11.26 -3.12
C TYR A 208 13.59 -9.74 -3.05
N PHE A 209 12.52 -9.22 -2.46
CA PHE A 209 12.34 -7.82 -2.11
C PHE A 209 12.25 -7.69 -0.60
N ASP A 210 13.09 -6.84 -0.01
CA ASP A 210 12.97 -6.37 1.36
C ASP A 210 12.13 -5.09 1.36
N LEU A 211 11.09 -5.11 2.17
CA LEU A 211 10.08 -4.06 2.22
C LEU A 211 10.28 -3.27 3.51
N ALA A 212 10.70 -2.01 3.36
CA ALA A 212 10.92 -1.11 4.48
C ALA A 212 10.09 0.17 4.31
N VAL A 213 9.62 0.71 5.43
CA VAL A 213 8.98 2.02 5.44
C VAL A 213 9.80 2.86 6.40
N ASP A 214 10.44 3.92 5.89
CA ASP A 214 11.08 4.92 6.76
C ASP A 214 10.00 5.89 7.18
N ASN A 215 9.31 5.56 8.27
CA ASN A 215 8.27 6.40 8.79
C ASN A 215 8.89 7.54 9.62
N GLN A 216 8.70 8.79 9.19
CA GLN A 216 9.05 9.94 10.01
C GLN A 216 8.23 9.94 11.32
N GLY A 217 8.89 9.77 12.46
CA GLY A 217 8.28 9.92 13.80
C GLY A 217 8.14 8.61 14.59
N SER A 218 6.93 8.32 15.07
CA SER A 218 6.64 7.20 15.99
C SER A 218 5.79 6.08 15.36
N LEU A 219 5.65 6.07 14.04
CA LEU A 219 4.94 4.99 13.34
C LEU A 219 5.91 3.80 13.16
N PRO A 220 5.42 2.56 13.12
CA PRO A 220 6.28 1.39 13.00
C PRO A 220 6.92 1.31 11.60
N ASP A 221 8.22 1.02 11.55
CA ASP A 221 8.98 0.81 10.30
C ASP A 221 8.74 -0.58 9.67
N THR A 222 7.62 -1.22 10.03
CA THR A 222 7.26 -2.58 9.61
C THR A 222 5.86 -2.58 9.02
N LEU A 223 5.69 -3.27 7.91
CA LEU A 223 4.38 -3.51 7.30
C LEU A 223 3.69 -4.74 7.93
N PRO A 224 2.34 -4.79 7.93
CA PRO A 224 1.44 -3.68 7.61
C PRO A 224 1.51 -2.56 8.67
N PHE A 225 1.27 -1.32 8.25
CA PHE A 225 1.20 -0.18 9.18
C PHE A 225 -0.08 0.62 8.96
N SER A 226 -0.44 1.46 9.93
CA SER A 226 -1.64 2.28 9.85
C SER A 226 -1.32 3.76 10.04
N ILE A 227 -1.86 4.59 9.15
CA ILE A 227 -1.75 6.04 9.20
C ILE A 227 -3.05 6.62 9.81
N PRO A 228 -2.97 7.36 10.93
CA PRO A 228 -4.13 7.90 11.59
C PRO A 228 -4.63 9.19 10.92
N PHE A 229 -5.91 9.25 10.56
CA PHE A 229 -6.55 10.47 10.05
C PHE A 229 -7.69 10.93 10.95
N TYR A 230 -7.92 12.24 10.99
CA TYR A 230 -9.11 12.84 11.56
C TYR A 230 -9.79 13.69 10.48
N ILE A 231 -10.97 13.27 10.03
CA ILE A 231 -11.67 13.88 8.89
C ILE A 231 -13.13 14.13 9.29
N ASP A 232 -13.59 15.37 9.15
CA ASP A 232 -14.97 15.81 9.42
C ASP A 232 -15.54 15.37 10.78
N GLY A 233 -14.70 15.42 11.81
CA GLY A 233 -15.11 15.07 13.17
C GLY A 233 -15.05 13.58 13.50
N LYS A 234 -14.56 12.74 12.58
CA LYS A 234 -14.43 11.29 12.72
C LYS A 234 -12.97 10.86 12.64
N TYR A 235 -12.68 9.70 13.22
CA TYR A 235 -11.35 9.11 13.26
C TYR A 235 -11.27 7.99 12.24
N TYR A 236 -10.16 7.93 11.51
CA TYR A 236 -9.91 6.90 10.53
C TYR A 236 -8.50 6.33 10.69
N ALA A 237 -8.35 5.09 10.24
CA ALA A 237 -7.06 4.44 10.09
C ALA A 237 -6.93 3.99 8.64
N LEU A 238 -5.91 4.47 7.95
CA LEU A 238 -5.53 3.97 6.63
C LEU A 238 -4.49 2.87 6.85
N GLU A 239 -4.88 1.60 6.69
CA GLU A 239 -3.95 0.49 6.66
C GLU A 239 -3.23 0.45 5.31
N VAL A 240 -1.91 0.30 5.32
CA VAL A 240 -1.07 0.07 4.15
C VAL A 240 -0.44 -1.32 4.29
N PHE A 241 -0.58 -2.15 3.27
CA PHE A 241 -0.09 -3.54 3.27
C PHE A 241 0.24 -4.03 1.87
N PHE A 242 0.92 -5.18 1.77
CA PHE A 242 1.24 -5.83 0.50
C PHE A 242 0.32 -7.02 0.22
N ALA A 243 0.06 -7.27 -1.06
CA ALA A 243 -0.71 -8.41 -1.51
C ALA A 243 -0.19 -8.98 -2.83
N GLU A 244 -0.48 -10.26 -3.09
CA GLU A 244 -0.16 -10.94 -4.37
C GLU A 244 -1.19 -10.66 -5.47
N ASP A 245 -2.36 -10.13 -5.11
CA ASP A 245 -3.45 -9.77 -6.03
C ASP A 245 -3.89 -8.32 -5.87
N ILE A 246 -4.43 -7.77 -6.96
CA ILE A 246 -4.87 -6.38 -7.02
C ILE A 246 -6.04 -6.06 -6.09
N ASP A 247 -6.86 -7.07 -5.75
CA ASP A 247 -8.00 -6.92 -4.85
C ASP A 247 -7.57 -6.92 -3.37
N GLY A 248 -6.29 -7.20 -3.07
CA GLY A 248 -5.74 -7.25 -1.72
C GLY A 248 -6.25 -8.41 -0.88
N MET A 249 -6.69 -9.51 -1.51
CA MET A 249 -7.29 -10.67 -0.81
C MET A 249 -6.26 -11.67 -0.30
N HIS A 250 -5.09 -11.76 -0.93
CA HIS A 250 -3.95 -12.58 -0.56
C HIS A 250 -2.86 -11.68 0.01
N ARG A 251 -3.02 -11.34 1.29
CA ARG A 251 -2.07 -10.49 2.01
C ARG A 251 -0.71 -11.17 2.16
N ILE A 252 0.33 -10.37 2.03
CA ILE A 252 1.70 -10.73 2.35
C ILE A 252 1.98 -10.21 3.76
N ASP A 253 2.16 -11.12 4.71
CA ASP A 253 2.38 -10.80 6.12
C ASP A 253 3.88 -10.79 6.51
N ASN A 254 4.77 -10.99 5.54
CA ASN A 254 6.22 -10.94 5.72
C ASN A 254 6.79 -9.63 5.17
N ASP A 255 7.89 -9.18 5.77
CA ASP A 255 8.69 -8.04 5.34
C ASP A 255 9.58 -8.34 4.13
N ARG A 256 9.61 -9.60 3.68
CA ARG A 256 10.31 -10.08 2.50
C ARG A 256 9.37 -10.85 1.58
N VAL A 257 9.46 -10.56 0.28
CA VAL A 257 8.72 -11.25 -0.78
C VAL A 257 9.69 -11.96 -1.71
N TRP A 258 9.44 -13.24 -1.95
CA TRP A 258 10.24 -14.08 -2.84
C TRP A 258 9.60 -14.16 -4.22
N THR A 259 10.43 -14.12 -5.26
CA THR A 259 10.01 -14.27 -6.65
C THR A 259 10.73 -15.42 -7.30
N GLN A 260 9.97 -16.36 -7.83
CA GLN A 260 10.52 -17.58 -8.40
C GLN A 260 11.22 -17.31 -9.72
N GLU A 261 12.29 -18.06 -9.92
CA GLU A 261 13.01 -18.12 -11.17
C GLU A 261 12.14 -18.56 -12.36
N GLN A 262 12.39 -17.95 -13.51
CA GLN A 262 11.68 -18.19 -14.78
C GLN A 262 10.18 -17.88 -14.74
N GLN A 263 9.76 -17.00 -13.83
CA GLN A 263 8.36 -16.60 -13.66
C GLN A 263 8.18 -15.09 -13.67
N LEU A 264 6.98 -14.69 -14.03
CA LEU A 264 6.47 -13.36 -13.77
C LEU A 264 5.86 -13.37 -12.37
N SER A 265 6.37 -12.54 -11.48
CA SER A 265 5.78 -12.29 -10.17
C SER A 265 5.27 -10.85 -10.11
N GLN A 266 4.15 -10.65 -9.44
CA GLN A 266 3.55 -9.34 -9.28
C GLN A 266 3.03 -9.21 -7.85
N PHE A 267 3.25 -8.05 -7.25
CA PHE A 267 2.78 -7.75 -5.91
C PHE A 267 2.40 -6.28 -5.81
N TYR A 268 1.42 -6.02 -4.96
CA TYR A 268 0.69 -4.77 -4.89
C TYR A 268 0.84 -4.13 -3.54
N THR A 269 1.02 -2.81 -3.52
CA THR A 269 0.77 -2.03 -2.31
C THR A 269 -0.71 -1.67 -2.30
N ILE A 270 -1.40 -2.07 -1.24
CA ILE A 270 -2.83 -1.89 -1.04
C ILE A 270 -3.05 -0.96 0.14
N VAL A 271 -4.06 -0.10 0.02
CA VAL A 271 -4.55 0.70 1.13
C VAL A 271 -6.01 0.40 1.44
N ASN A 272 -6.36 0.46 2.72
CA ASN A 272 -7.73 0.27 3.20
C ASN A 272 -8.05 1.30 4.29
N LEU A 273 -9.10 2.10 4.10
CA LEU A 273 -9.51 3.12 5.06
C LEU A 273 -10.69 2.62 5.91
N THR A 274 -10.48 2.53 7.23
CA THR A 274 -11.50 2.13 8.19
C THR A 274 -11.82 3.27 9.15
N GLU A 275 -13.11 3.46 9.48
CA GLU A 275 -13.53 4.36 10.56
C GLU A 275 -13.24 3.72 11.92
N VAL A 276 -12.57 4.47 12.80
CA VAL A 276 -12.20 4.01 14.14
C VAL A 276 -13.11 4.67 15.17
N GLU A 277 -13.72 3.87 16.04
CA GLU A 277 -14.41 4.39 17.21
C GLU A 277 -13.37 4.95 18.20
N ALA A 278 -13.42 6.24 18.50
CA ALA A 278 -12.53 6.80 19.52
C ALA A 278 -12.79 6.14 20.88
N PRO A 279 -11.74 5.83 21.66
CA PRO A 279 -11.92 5.39 23.03
C PRO A 279 -12.67 6.46 23.81
N GLU A 280 -13.94 6.22 24.16
CA GLU A 280 -14.73 7.25 24.84
C GLU A 280 -14.08 7.65 26.18
N PRO A 281 -13.71 8.92 26.38
CA PRO A 281 -13.15 9.38 27.65
C PRO A 281 -14.15 9.25 28.81
N ILE A 282 -15.46 9.17 28.51
CA ILE A 282 -16.52 9.04 29.51
C ILE A 282 -16.45 7.69 30.23
N SER A 283 -16.04 6.62 29.55
CA SER A 283 -15.90 5.28 30.14
C SER A 283 -14.78 5.24 31.18
N LEU A 284 -13.64 5.90 30.90
CA LEU A 284 -12.54 6.07 31.85
C LEU A 284 -12.92 6.98 33.02
N ALA A 285 -13.67 8.06 32.76
CA ALA A 285 -14.17 8.95 33.80
C ALA A 285 -15.17 8.25 34.74
N LEU A 286 -16.10 7.44 34.20
CA LEU A 286 -17.05 6.64 34.98
C LEU A 286 -16.36 5.53 35.79
N MET A 287 -15.34 4.87 35.22
CA MET A 287 -14.55 3.87 35.94
C MET A 287 -13.72 4.50 37.06
N GLY A 288 -13.15 5.69 36.83
CA GLY A 288 -12.44 6.49 37.83
C GLY A 288 -13.35 6.99 38.97
N VAL A 289 -14.56 7.47 38.64
CA VAL A 289 -15.57 7.88 39.63
C VAL A 289 -16.12 6.67 40.40
N GLY A 290 -16.28 5.51 39.76
CA GLY A 290 -16.68 4.26 40.42
C GLY A 290 -15.66 3.76 41.44
N LEU A 291 -14.36 3.83 41.11
CA LEU A 291 -13.27 3.47 42.02
C LEU A 291 -13.10 4.47 43.18
N LEU A 292 -13.27 5.78 42.92
CA LEU A 292 -13.27 6.79 43.98
C LEU A 292 -14.48 6.63 44.91
N GLY A 293 -15.67 6.33 44.38
CA GLY A 293 -16.88 6.08 45.16
C GLY A 293 -16.76 4.87 46.11
N LEU A 294 -16.08 3.81 45.69
CA LEU A 294 -15.79 2.63 46.52
C LEU A 294 -14.76 2.92 47.63
N GLY A 295 -13.80 3.81 47.38
CA GLY A 295 -12.81 4.25 48.38
C GLY A 295 -13.40 5.05 49.53
N PHE A 296 -14.37 5.92 49.27
CA PHE A 296 -15.04 6.70 50.32
C PHE A 296 -16.02 5.86 51.16
N ASN A 297 -16.62 4.81 50.59
CA ASN A 297 -17.55 3.96 51.33
C ASN A 297 -16.83 3.06 52.35
N ARG A 298 -15.59 2.63 52.08
CA ARG A 298 -14.76 1.90 53.06
C ARG A 298 -14.32 2.75 54.25
N ARG A 299 -14.05 4.05 54.06
CA ARG A 299 -13.69 4.96 55.18
C ARG A 299 -14.87 5.26 56.10
N ARG A 300 -16.10 5.35 55.58
CA ARG A 300 -17.31 5.54 56.42
C ARG A 300 -17.67 4.31 57.27
N LEU A 301 -17.33 3.11 56.82
CA LEU A 301 -17.57 1.86 57.56
C LEU A 301 -16.56 1.62 58.69
N GLN A 302 -15.34 2.17 58.61
CA GLN A 302 -14.34 2.04 59.68
C GLN A 302 -14.48 3.09 60.81
N LEU A 303 -15.16 4.22 60.57
CA LEU A 303 -15.42 5.26 61.58
C LEU A 303 -16.64 4.97 62.49
N LYS A 304 -17.28 3.80 62.33
CA LYS A 304 -18.44 3.35 63.13
C LYS A 304 -18.16 2.11 63.99
N LYS A 305 -16.90 1.75 64.22
CA LYS A 305 -16.51 0.73 65.21
C LYS A 305 -15.86 1.37 66.42
#